data_AF-A0A7S2YS40-F1
#
_entry.id   AF-A0A7S2YS40-F1
#
_cell.length_a   1.000
_cell.length_b   1.000
_cell.length_c   1.000
_cell.angle_alpha   90.00
_cell.angle_beta   90.00
_cell.angle_gamma   90.00
#
_symmetry.space_group_name_H-M   'P 1'
#
loop_
_entity.id
_entity.type
_entity.pdbx_description
1 polymer ?
#
loop_
_entity_poly.entity_id
_entity_poly.type
_entity_poly.pdbx_seq_one_letter_code
_entity_poly.pdbx_strand_id
1 'polypeptide(L)'
;PVAKKRIVLLAARNCQTYVELPNQQLQSIAGQHGWDVATPIVRNQEDVSSERNWTLSSVQALAESLSCAKGEGYVCCDKNFNRLKVKSKSYVAASNLPRPNWGLPIDSKSATRQVKELMAQSLEQTTYGSKANHENLLRLILNGEKDEFQIYFPEWAMPFQRMSERVEALVSKMADASVAIKHQGITGGVACKDSKIYTSLNQLQKYLQKNKTE
;
A
#
# COMPACT_ATOMS: atom_id res chain seq x y z
N PRO A 1 1.25 -20.09 -19.58
CA PRO A 1 0.97 -18.93 -20.46
C PRO A 1 1.61 -17.65 -19.91
N VAL A 2 2.55 -17.05 -20.66
CA VAL A 2 3.11 -15.74 -20.32
C VAL A 2 2.00 -14.70 -20.43
N ALA A 3 1.75 -13.93 -19.37
CA ALA A 3 0.75 -12.87 -19.42
C ALA A 3 1.10 -11.86 -20.52
N LYS A 4 0.18 -11.62 -21.46
CA LYS A 4 0.37 -10.63 -22.52
C LYS A 4 0.48 -9.25 -21.89
N LYS A 5 1.54 -8.50 -22.22
CA LYS A 5 1.65 -7.09 -21.81
C LYS A 5 0.49 -6.30 -22.41
N ARG A 6 -0.21 -5.54 -21.58
CA ARG A 6 -1.36 -4.73 -21.97
C ARG A 6 -1.33 -3.39 -21.23
N ILE A 7 -1.89 -2.37 -21.87
CA ILE A 7 -2.09 -1.04 -21.27
C ILE A 7 -3.58 -0.94 -20.96
N VAL A 8 -3.92 -0.53 -19.74
CA VAL A 8 -5.29 -0.34 -19.29
C VAL A 8 -5.49 1.14 -18.97
N LEU A 9 -6.39 1.80 -19.70
CA LEU A 9 -6.82 3.17 -19.44
C LEU A 9 -7.75 3.19 -18.23
N LEU A 10 -7.28 3.77 -17.13
CA LEU A 10 -8.05 3.88 -15.88
C LEU A 10 -8.99 5.09 -15.88
N ALA A 11 -8.49 6.24 -16.34
CA ALA A 11 -9.21 7.50 -16.43
C ALA A 11 -8.44 8.44 -17.38
N ALA A 12 -9.12 9.47 -17.88
CA ALA A 12 -8.51 10.58 -18.62
C ALA A 12 -9.13 11.89 -18.16
N ARG A 13 -8.34 12.97 -18.14
CA ARG A 13 -8.80 14.31 -17.72
C ARG A 13 -8.36 15.38 -18.70
N ASN A 14 -9.16 16.42 -18.83
CA ASN A 14 -8.78 17.64 -19.53
C ASN A 14 -7.67 18.36 -18.72
N CYS A 15 -6.56 18.75 -19.36
CA CYS A 15 -5.42 19.34 -18.66
C CYS A 15 -5.61 20.83 -18.29
N GLN A 16 -6.60 21.51 -18.88
CA GLN A 16 -6.95 22.89 -18.59
C GLN A 16 -8.02 22.99 -17.51
N THR A 17 -9.07 22.16 -17.59
CA THR A 17 -10.19 22.20 -16.64
C THR A 17 -10.05 21.21 -15.50
N TYR A 18 -9.15 20.23 -15.62
CA TYR A 18 -8.98 19.10 -14.70
C TYR A 18 -10.20 18.21 -14.53
N VAL A 19 -11.24 18.40 -15.35
CA VAL A 19 -12.45 17.57 -15.37
C VAL A 19 -12.14 16.25 -16.08
N GLU A 20 -12.58 15.15 -15.48
CA GLU A 20 -12.44 13.81 -16.04
C GLU A 20 -13.44 13.53 -17.16
N LEU A 21 -12.98 12.75 -18.14
CA LEU A 21 -13.79 12.36 -19.28
C LEU A 21 -14.74 11.21 -18.89
N PRO A 22 -15.97 11.21 -19.41
CA PRO A 22 -16.92 10.11 -19.16
C PRO A 22 -16.45 8.81 -19.80
N ASN A 23 -16.89 7.66 -19.26
CA ASN A 23 -16.50 6.32 -19.71
C ASN A 23 -16.65 6.09 -21.22
N GLN A 24 -17.68 6.66 -21.85
CA GLN A 24 -17.89 6.53 -23.30
C GLN A 24 -16.73 7.15 -24.10
N GLN A 25 -16.18 8.27 -23.65
CA GLN A 25 -15.01 8.88 -24.29
C GLN A 25 -13.74 8.07 -24.01
N LEU A 26 -13.61 7.48 -22.81
CA LEU A 26 -12.48 6.59 -22.48
C LEU A 26 -12.43 5.37 -23.42
N GLN A 27 -13.58 4.79 -23.75
CA GLN A 27 -13.66 3.68 -24.71
C GLN A 27 -13.17 4.07 -26.10
N SER A 28 -13.56 5.26 -26.58
CA SER A 28 -13.09 5.77 -27.88
C SER A 28 -11.58 5.97 -27.90
N ILE A 29 -11.03 6.61 -26.86
CA ILE A 29 -9.58 6.86 -26.72
C ILE A 29 -8.82 5.53 -26.65
N ALA A 30 -9.25 4.61 -25.79
CA ALA A 30 -8.58 3.32 -25.65
C ALA A 30 -8.62 2.53 -26.96
N GLY A 31 -9.74 2.55 -27.69
CA GLY A 31 -9.87 1.91 -29.00
C GLY A 31 -8.89 2.46 -30.04
N GLN A 32 -8.68 3.76 -30.08
CA GLN A 32 -7.72 4.41 -31.00
C GLN A 32 -6.26 4.00 -30.73
N HIS A 33 -5.93 3.65 -29.49
CA HIS A 33 -4.57 3.28 -29.08
C HIS A 33 -4.36 1.78 -28.85
N GLY A 34 -5.39 0.95 -29.05
CA GLY A 34 -5.33 -0.49 -28.76
C GLY A 34 -5.13 -0.80 -27.27
N TRP A 35 -5.66 0.05 -26.39
CA TRP A 35 -5.65 -0.14 -24.94
C TRP A 35 -6.95 -0.80 -24.47
N ASP A 36 -6.88 -1.44 -23.31
CA ASP A 36 -8.08 -1.86 -22.57
C ASP A 36 -8.61 -0.66 -21.78
N VAL A 37 -9.90 -0.68 -21.40
CA VAL A 37 -10.48 0.27 -20.44
C VAL A 37 -10.75 -0.46 -19.13
N ALA A 38 -10.52 0.21 -18.00
CA ALA A 38 -10.92 -0.32 -16.70
C ALA A 38 -12.44 -0.54 -16.65
N THR A 39 -12.87 -1.76 -16.31
CA THR A 39 -14.30 -2.11 -16.27
C THR A 39 -14.97 -1.48 -15.05
N PRO A 40 -15.96 -0.58 -15.22
CA PRO A 40 -16.74 -0.10 -14.09
C PRO A 40 -17.60 -1.24 -13.53
N ILE A 41 -17.74 -1.31 -12.21
CA ILE A 41 -18.70 -2.25 -11.60
C ILE A 41 -20.09 -1.66 -11.80
N VAL A 42 -20.92 -2.35 -12.57
CA VAL A 42 -22.34 -2.04 -12.71
C VAL A 42 -23.08 -3.11 -11.90
N ARG A 43 -23.81 -2.71 -10.84
CA ARG A 43 -24.78 -3.62 -10.21
C ARG A 43 -25.81 -3.99 -11.27
N ASN A 44 -26.15 -5.27 -11.37
CA ASN A 44 -27.09 -5.89 -12.33
C ASN A 44 -27.95 -4.90 -13.12
N GLN A 45 -27.89 -4.98 -14.45
CA GLN A 45 -28.54 -4.10 -15.42
C GLN A 45 -30.06 -3.94 -15.27
N GLU A 46 -30.72 -4.65 -14.36
CA GLU A 46 -32.17 -4.61 -14.18
C GLU A 46 -32.63 -3.52 -13.18
N ASP A 47 -31.71 -2.86 -12.47
CA ASP A 47 -32.03 -1.91 -11.38
C ASP A 47 -31.62 -0.47 -11.74
N VAL A 48 -31.94 -0.04 -12.97
CA VAL A 48 -31.44 1.22 -13.59
C VAL A 48 -32.21 2.46 -13.13
N SER A 49 -33.35 2.30 -12.45
CA SER A 49 -34.27 3.41 -12.15
C SER A 49 -34.11 4.06 -10.78
N SER A 50 -33.29 3.49 -9.88
CA SER A 50 -32.94 4.14 -8.62
C SER A 50 -31.48 4.58 -8.64
N GLU A 51 -31.25 5.84 -8.27
CA GLU A 51 -29.92 6.43 -8.15
C GLU A 51 -28.99 5.46 -7.39
N ARG A 52 -27.90 5.10 -8.08
CA ARG A 52 -26.91 4.10 -7.70
C ARG A 52 -26.23 4.46 -6.38
N ASN A 53 -26.87 4.16 -5.26
CA ASN A 53 -26.31 4.42 -3.94
C ASN A 53 -25.31 3.32 -3.55
N TRP A 54 -24.16 3.30 -4.22
CA TRP A 54 -22.98 2.61 -3.69
C TRP A 54 -22.62 3.26 -2.36
N THR A 55 -22.79 2.52 -1.27
CA THR A 55 -22.27 2.93 0.03
C THR A 55 -20.83 2.44 0.17
N LEU A 56 -20.01 3.16 0.94
CA LEU A 56 -18.64 2.72 1.23
C LEU A 56 -18.62 1.29 1.82
N SER A 57 -19.55 0.98 2.72
CA SER A 57 -19.70 -0.35 3.32
C SER A 57 -19.96 -1.45 2.28
N SER A 58 -20.76 -1.16 1.25
CA SER A 58 -21.01 -2.13 0.17
C SER A 58 -19.76 -2.41 -0.67
N VAL A 59 -18.93 -1.40 -0.91
CA VAL A 59 -17.66 -1.58 -1.64
C VAL A 59 -16.63 -2.29 -0.78
N GLN A 60 -16.58 -2.01 0.52
CA GLN A 60 -15.73 -2.74 1.47
C GLN A 60 -16.10 -4.23 1.51
N ALA A 61 -17.40 -4.55 1.56
CA ALA A 61 -17.86 -5.94 1.52
C ALA A 61 -17.46 -6.65 0.20
N LEU A 62 -17.55 -5.95 -0.94
CA LEU A 62 -17.04 -6.49 -2.21
C LEU A 62 -15.54 -6.71 -2.17
N ALA A 63 -14.77 -5.74 -1.67
CA ALA A 63 -13.31 -5.85 -1.58
C ALA A 63 -12.89 -7.01 -0.67
N GLU A 64 -13.60 -7.24 0.44
CA GLU A 64 -13.36 -8.36 1.35
C GLU A 64 -13.58 -9.72 0.68
N SER A 65 -14.51 -9.80 -0.28
CA SER A 65 -14.77 -11.02 -1.05
C SER A 65 -13.75 -11.29 -2.17
N LEU A 66 -12.89 -10.31 -2.49
CA LEU A 66 -11.91 -10.38 -3.56
C LEU A 66 -10.65 -11.12 -3.09
N SER A 67 -10.25 -12.15 -3.83
CA SER A 67 -8.95 -12.80 -3.61
C SER A 67 -7.83 -11.98 -4.26
N CYS A 68 -6.65 -11.99 -3.66
CA CYS A 68 -5.47 -11.29 -4.18
C CYS A 68 -5.09 -11.69 -5.62
N ALA A 69 -5.43 -12.91 -6.04
CA ALA A 69 -5.24 -13.40 -7.41
C ALA A 69 -6.21 -12.79 -8.42
N LYS A 70 -7.38 -12.34 -7.97
CA LYS A 70 -8.42 -11.72 -8.83
C LYS A 70 -8.25 -10.21 -8.93
N GLY A 71 -7.69 -9.57 -7.92
CA GLY A 71 -7.37 -8.14 -7.98
C GLY A 71 -6.95 -7.54 -6.65
N GLU A 72 -6.52 -6.29 -6.73
CA GLU A 72 -6.14 -5.47 -5.57
C GLU A 72 -7.35 -5.00 -4.77
N GLY A 73 -8.36 -4.49 -5.46
CA GLY A 73 -9.56 -3.91 -4.87
C GLY A 73 -10.24 -2.98 -5.86
N TYR A 74 -10.83 -1.91 -5.34
CA TYR A 74 -11.68 -0.99 -6.09
C TYR A 74 -11.27 0.46 -5.87
N VAL A 75 -11.64 1.31 -6.84
CA VAL A 75 -11.54 2.76 -6.72
C VAL A 75 -12.95 3.32 -6.79
N CYS A 76 -13.40 3.91 -5.69
CA CYS A 76 -14.63 4.69 -5.64
C CYS A 76 -14.33 6.10 -6.14
N CYS A 77 -15.21 6.64 -6.99
CA CYS A 77 -15.10 7.99 -7.51
C CYS A 77 -16.44 8.70 -7.27
N ASP A 78 -16.43 9.84 -6.58
CA ASP A 78 -17.63 10.66 -6.41
C ASP A 78 -17.90 11.56 -7.62
N LYS A 79 -19.00 12.33 -7.58
CA LYS A 79 -19.36 13.28 -8.65
C LYS A 79 -18.36 14.42 -8.86
N ASN A 80 -17.50 14.68 -7.88
CA ASN A 80 -16.46 15.70 -7.91
C ASN A 80 -15.09 15.10 -8.24
N PHE A 81 -15.05 13.83 -8.63
CA PHE A 81 -13.83 13.07 -8.92
C PHE A 81 -12.87 12.90 -7.73
N ASN A 82 -13.38 13.03 -6.50
CA ASN A 82 -12.66 12.58 -5.32
C ASN A 82 -12.59 11.06 -5.35
N ARG A 83 -11.39 10.52 -5.13
CA ARG A 83 -11.15 9.08 -5.20
C ARG A 83 -10.85 8.51 -3.83
N LEU A 84 -11.45 7.36 -3.58
CA LEU A 84 -11.11 6.50 -2.45
C LEU A 84 -10.73 5.12 -2.97
N LYS A 85 -9.55 4.64 -2.59
CA LYS A 85 -9.13 3.27 -2.90
C LYS A 85 -9.58 2.36 -1.76
N VAL A 86 -10.22 1.25 -2.11
CA VAL A 86 -10.63 0.21 -1.17
C VAL A 86 -9.98 -1.09 -1.62
N LYS A 87 -8.86 -1.44 -0.99
CA LYS A 87 -8.14 -2.70 -1.25
C LYS A 87 -8.76 -3.86 -0.48
N SER A 88 -8.57 -5.07 -0.98
CA SER A 88 -8.91 -6.30 -0.28
C SER A 88 -7.87 -6.61 0.80
N LYS A 89 -8.31 -7.13 1.95
CA LYS A 89 -7.38 -7.59 3.00
C LYS A 89 -6.40 -8.63 2.48
N SER A 90 -6.88 -9.55 1.65
CA SER A 90 -6.04 -10.61 1.09
C SER A 90 -4.91 -10.05 0.20
N TYR A 91 -5.16 -8.99 -0.56
CA TYR A 91 -4.13 -8.30 -1.33
C TYR A 91 -3.15 -7.54 -0.43
N VAL A 92 -3.66 -6.78 0.55
CA VAL A 92 -2.80 -6.01 1.46
C VAL A 92 -1.87 -6.94 2.24
N ALA A 93 -2.38 -8.09 2.72
CA ALA A 93 -1.57 -9.14 3.32
C ALA A 93 -0.51 -9.65 2.33
N ALA A 94 -0.90 -10.06 1.13
CA ALA A 94 0.01 -10.65 0.15
C ALA A 94 1.11 -9.68 -0.35
N SER A 95 0.83 -8.38 -0.36
CA SER A 95 1.78 -7.32 -0.76
C SER A 95 2.79 -6.99 0.35
N ASN A 96 2.34 -7.03 1.60
CA ASN A 96 3.08 -6.43 2.72
C ASN A 96 3.68 -7.44 3.68
N LEU A 97 3.01 -8.57 3.90
CA LEU A 97 3.53 -9.64 4.73
C LEU A 97 4.58 -10.44 3.97
N PRO A 98 5.59 -10.98 4.67
CA PRO A 98 6.49 -11.94 4.05
C PRO A 98 5.62 -13.03 3.43
N ARG A 99 6.01 -13.54 2.27
CA ARG A 99 5.54 -14.85 1.85
C ARG A 99 6.39 -15.83 2.67
N PRO A 100 5.88 -16.54 3.69
CA PRO A 100 6.44 -17.84 3.99
C PRO A 100 6.62 -18.65 2.71
N ASN A 101 7.41 -19.69 2.78
CA ASN A 101 7.43 -20.69 1.75
C ASN A 101 6.10 -21.49 1.84
N TRP A 102 4.93 -20.84 1.66
CA TRP A 102 3.65 -21.37 2.14
C TRP A 102 3.20 -22.62 1.39
N GLY A 103 3.88 -23.03 0.30
CA GLY A 103 3.50 -24.20 -0.47
C GLY A 103 2.04 -24.20 -0.94
N LEU A 104 1.36 -23.05 -0.91
CA LEU A 104 -0.07 -22.98 -1.12
C LEU A 104 -0.35 -23.25 -2.59
N PRO A 105 -1.18 -24.25 -2.90
CA PRO A 105 -1.81 -24.32 -4.21
C PRO A 105 -2.52 -23.00 -4.44
N ILE A 106 -2.39 -22.44 -5.65
CA ILE A 106 -2.99 -21.17 -6.10
C ILE A 106 -4.55 -21.27 -6.17
N ASP A 107 -5.15 -22.29 -5.55
CA ASP A 107 -6.59 -22.43 -5.45
C ASP A 107 -7.15 -21.42 -4.43
N SER A 108 -8.06 -20.58 -4.92
CA SER A 108 -8.58 -19.42 -4.21
C SER A 108 -9.51 -19.74 -3.01
N LYS A 109 -10.01 -20.96 -2.90
CA LYS A 109 -10.96 -21.34 -1.83
C LYS A 109 -10.23 -21.91 -0.63
N SER A 110 -9.20 -22.72 -0.86
CA SER A 110 -8.32 -23.25 0.18
C SER A 110 -7.41 -22.16 0.75
N ALA A 111 -6.89 -21.26 -0.09
CA ALA A 111 -6.02 -20.16 0.35
C ALA A 111 -6.72 -19.21 1.34
N THR A 112 -8.00 -18.91 1.17
CA THR A 112 -8.71 -17.98 2.07
C THR A 112 -8.96 -18.61 3.45
N ARG A 113 -9.26 -19.91 3.50
CA ARG A 113 -9.42 -20.66 4.77
C ARG A 113 -8.07 -20.85 5.46
N GLN A 114 -7.04 -21.26 4.73
CA GLN A 114 -5.69 -21.44 5.28
C GLN A 114 -5.03 -20.11 5.66
N VAL A 115 -5.26 -19.01 4.96
CA VAL A 115 -4.81 -17.68 5.41
C VAL A 115 -5.54 -17.26 6.68
N LYS A 116 -6.86 -17.50 6.80
CA LYS A 116 -7.58 -17.25 8.06
C LYS A 116 -7.05 -18.12 9.21
N GLU A 117 -6.79 -19.38 8.95
CA GLU A 117 -6.35 -20.37 9.93
C GLU A 117 -4.88 -20.15 10.32
N LEU A 118 -4.02 -19.74 9.38
CA LEU A 118 -2.63 -19.35 9.63
C LEU A 118 -2.51 -17.94 10.22
N MET A 119 -3.41 -17.01 9.91
CA MET A 119 -3.53 -15.75 10.64
C MET A 119 -3.97 -16.01 12.07
N ALA A 120 -4.94 -16.90 12.30
CA ALA A 120 -5.39 -17.29 13.64
C ALA A 120 -4.28 -18.04 14.41
N GLN A 121 -3.59 -18.99 13.79
CA GLN A 121 -2.45 -19.71 14.39
C GLN A 121 -1.24 -18.79 14.59
N SER A 122 -0.99 -17.85 13.68
CA SER A 122 0.00 -16.80 13.88
C SER A 122 -0.40 -15.90 15.04
N LEU A 123 -1.67 -15.54 15.20
CA LEU A 123 -2.15 -14.74 16.34
C LEU A 123 -2.00 -15.50 17.67
N GLU A 124 -2.20 -16.82 17.68
CA GLU A 124 -2.07 -17.66 18.88
C GLU A 124 -0.63 -18.11 19.17
N GLN A 125 0.26 -18.15 18.17
CA GLN A 125 1.67 -18.57 18.30
C GLN A 125 2.71 -17.49 17.96
N THR A 126 2.33 -16.21 17.79
CA THR A 126 3.30 -15.12 17.59
C THR A 126 4.15 -14.93 18.83
N THR A 127 5.24 -15.69 18.88
CA THR A 127 6.52 -15.08 19.12
C THR A 127 6.66 -13.93 18.11
N TYR A 128 6.32 -12.73 18.56
CA TYR A 128 6.61 -11.44 17.92
C TYR A 128 8.09 -11.28 17.48
N GLY A 129 8.94 -12.27 17.74
CA GLY A 129 10.39 -12.30 17.58
C GLY A 129 10.92 -12.87 16.26
N SER A 130 10.09 -13.30 15.29
CA SER A 130 10.68 -13.76 14.02
C SER A 130 11.39 -12.58 13.32
N LYS A 131 12.63 -12.80 12.88
CA LYS A 131 13.45 -11.79 12.19
C LYS A 131 12.74 -11.26 10.93
N ALA A 132 12.06 -12.15 10.21
CA ALA A 132 11.30 -11.80 9.01
C ALA A 132 10.13 -10.83 9.30
N ASN A 133 9.46 -10.97 10.44
CA ASN A 133 8.38 -10.04 10.82
C ASN A 133 8.95 -8.65 11.16
N HIS A 134 10.10 -8.60 11.83
CA HIS A 134 10.77 -7.33 12.13
C HIS A 134 11.20 -6.57 10.87
N GLU A 135 11.80 -7.26 9.90
CA GLU A 135 12.25 -6.63 8.65
C GLU A 135 11.08 -6.06 7.84
N ASN A 136 9.94 -6.76 7.79
CA ASN A 136 8.76 -6.27 7.07
C ASN A 136 8.08 -5.09 7.78
N LEU A 137 7.95 -5.14 9.11
CA LEU A 137 7.47 -4.00 9.89
C LEU A 137 8.34 -2.77 9.66
N LEU A 138 9.66 -2.96 9.71
CA LEU A 138 10.61 -1.89 9.44
C LEU A 138 10.44 -1.34 8.01
N ARG A 139 10.32 -2.21 7.00
CA ARG A 139 10.08 -1.81 5.60
C ARG A 139 8.81 -0.97 5.47
N LEU A 140 7.70 -1.42 6.05
CA LEU A 140 6.41 -0.71 5.99
C LEU A 140 6.47 0.66 6.68
N ILE A 141 7.16 0.74 7.81
CA ILE A 141 7.42 2.02 8.48
C ILE A 141 8.24 2.93 7.57
N LEU A 142 9.41 2.47 7.11
CA LEU A 142 10.32 3.28 6.29
C LEU A 142 9.69 3.74 4.96
N ASN A 143 8.76 2.97 4.39
CA ASN A 143 8.02 3.32 3.19
C ASN A 143 6.82 4.26 3.44
N GLY A 144 6.40 4.46 4.69
CA GLY A 144 5.17 5.18 5.02
C GLY A 144 3.89 4.41 4.68
N GLU A 145 3.98 3.07 4.60
CA GLU A 145 2.86 2.18 4.27
C GLU A 145 2.18 1.60 5.52
N LYS A 146 2.66 1.96 6.73
CA LYS A 146 2.16 1.44 8.00
C LYS A 146 0.67 1.74 8.22
N ASP A 147 0.22 2.95 7.91
CA ASP A 147 -1.13 3.40 8.24
C ASP A 147 -2.15 2.68 7.35
N GLU A 148 -1.82 2.51 6.06
CA GLU A 148 -2.62 1.68 5.15
C GLU A 148 -2.75 0.26 5.70
N PHE A 149 -1.64 -0.36 6.12
CA PHE A 149 -1.67 -1.71 6.66
C PHE A 149 -2.51 -1.81 7.94
N GLN A 150 -2.35 -0.87 8.88
CA GLN A 150 -3.08 -0.85 10.15
C GLN A 150 -4.58 -0.67 9.99
N ILE A 151 -5.05 0.03 8.95
CA ILE A 151 -6.47 0.13 8.63
C ILE A 151 -7.09 -1.27 8.41
N TYR A 152 -6.34 -2.18 7.79
CA TYR A 152 -6.83 -3.53 7.49
C TYR A 152 -6.54 -4.55 8.59
N PHE A 153 -5.47 -4.33 9.36
CA PHE A 153 -4.95 -5.24 10.39
C PHE A 153 -4.66 -4.48 11.70
N PRO A 154 -5.71 -3.97 12.39
CA PRO A 154 -5.56 -3.15 13.59
C PRO A 154 -4.86 -3.87 14.75
N GLU A 155 -4.89 -5.20 14.78
CA GLU A 155 -4.16 -6.02 15.74
C GLU A 155 -2.63 -5.83 15.68
N TRP A 156 -2.11 -5.27 14.58
CA TRP A 156 -0.69 -4.94 14.42
C TRP A 156 -0.31 -3.55 14.94
N ALA A 157 -1.27 -2.79 15.50
CA ALA A 157 -1.02 -1.42 15.99
C ALA A 157 0.16 -1.33 16.98
N MET A 158 0.13 -2.17 18.03
CA MET A 158 1.16 -2.19 19.07
C MET A 158 2.56 -2.58 18.53
N PRO A 159 2.70 -3.62 17.68
CA PRO A 159 3.97 -3.92 16.99
C PRO A 159 4.55 -2.76 16.20
N PHE A 160 3.73 -2.08 15.41
CA PHE A 160 4.16 -0.92 14.63
C PHE A 160 4.60 0.24 15.51
N GLN A 161 3.87 0.51 16.60
CA GLN A 161 4.24 1.54 17.57
C GLN A 161 5.64 1.27 18.15
N ARG A 162 5.85 0.06 18.71
CA ARG A 162 7.15 -0.32 19.30
C ARG A 162 8.31 -0.23 18.31
N MET A 163 8.08 -0.63 17.05
CA MET A 163 9.11 -0.53 16.02
C MET A 163 9.36 0.93 15.62
N SER A 164 8.31 1.75 15.51
CA SER A 164 8.44 3.18 15.20
C SER A 164 9.26 3.90 16.27
N GLU A 165 8.96 3.67 17.55
CA GLU A 165 9.73 4.21 18.69
C GLU A 165 11.21 3.84 18.62
N ARG A 166 11.54 2.59 18.24
CA ARG A 166 12.93 2.13 18.06
C ARG A 166 13.62 2.82 16.88
N VAL A 167 12.92 3.00 15.76
CA VAL A 167 13.44 3.72 14.58
C VAL A 167 13.73 5.17 14.97
N GLU A 168 12.76 5.85 15.58
CA GLU A 168 12.89 7.24 16.03
C GLU A 168 14.05 7.42 17.02
N ALA A 169 14.18 6.54 18.01
CA ALA A 169 15.29 6.56 18.95
C ALA A 169 16.65 6.38 18.25
N LEU A 170 16.74 5.51 17.24
CA LEU A 170 17.93 5.35 16.44
C LEU A 170 18.24 6.63 15.63
N VAL A 171 17.23 7.24 15.00
CA VAL A 171 17.42 8.48 14.24
C VAL A 171 17.91 9.61 15.14
N SER A 172 17.36 9.74 16.34
CA SER A 172 17.80 10.73 17.33
C SER A 172 19.28 10.53 17.65
N LYS A 173 19.69 9.30 18.00
CA LYS A 173 21.10 9.00 18.30
C LYS A 173 22.04 9.34 17.14
N MET A 174 21.62 9.05 15.90
CA MET A 174 22.43 9.37 14.74
C MET A 174 22.46 10.88 14.43
N ALA A 175 21.38 11.60 14.71
CA ALA A 175 21.35 13.06 14.62
C ALA A 175 22.31 13.69 15.64
N ASP A 176 22.28 13.23 16.90
CA ASP A 176 23.17 13.68 17.96
C ASP A 176 24.65 13.41 17.61
N ALA A 177 24.94 12.20 17.12
CA ALA A 177 26.28 11.85 16.65
C ALA A 177 26.74 12.74 15.48
N SER A 178 25.85 13.04 14.53
CA SER A 178 26.15 13.95 13.41
C SER A 178 26.48 15.36 13.89
N VAL A 179 25.75 15.87 14.89
CA VAL A 179 26.02 17.17 15.51
C VAL A 179 27.36 17.16 16.24
N ALA A 180 27.68 16.10 17.00
CA ALA A 180 28.95 15.98 17.71
C ALA A 180 30.16 15.98 16.75
N ILE A 181 30.07 15.25 15.63
CA ILE A 181 31.12 15.20 14.61
C ILE A 181 31.36 16.60 14.01
N LYS A 182 30.30 17.37 13.75
CA LYS A 182 30.43 18.76 13.23
C LYS A 182 31.16 19.68 14.21
N HIS A 183 30.96 19.51 15.52
CA HIS A 183 31.60 20.35 16.54
C HIS A 183 33.09 20.02 16.77
N GLN A 184 33.56 18.82 16.41
CA GLN A 184 34.97 18.43 16.54
C GLN A 184 35.90 19.07 15.50
N GLY A 185 35.41 20.02 14.70
CA GLY A 185 36.23 20.69 13.68
C GLY A 185 36.64 19.76 12.53
N ILE A 186 36.02 18.58 12.40
CA ILE A 186 36.14 17.70 11.23
C ILE A 186 35.25 18.30 10.12
N THR A 187 35.57 19.53 9.72
CA THR A 187 34.96 20.24 8.58
C THR A 187 35.75 20.01 7.29
N GLY A 188 36.91 19.34 7.39
CA GLY A 188 37.83 19.10 6.29
C GLY A 188 37.50 17.84 5.49
N GLY A 189 36.86 18.01 4.34
CA GLY A 189 37.29 17.42 3.07
C GLY A 189 37.41 15.89 2.91
N VAL A 190 37.14 15.06 3.92
CA VAL A 190 36.98 13.63 3.69
C VAL A 190 35.69 13.50 2.90
N ALA A 191 35.83 13.12 1.64
CA ALA A 191 34.75 12.84 0.70
C ALA A 191 33.84 11.72 1.23
N CYS A 192 33.07 12.01 2.28
CA CYS A 192 32.00 11.18 2.80
C CYS A 192 30.72 11.34 1.96
N LYS A 193 30.87 11.82 0.71
CA LYS A 193 29.79 11.88 -0.29
C LYS A 193 29.40 10.47 -0.77
N ASP A 194 30.28 9.48 -0.58
CA ASP A 194 30.03 8.08 -0.95
C ASP A 194 29.65 7.19 0.24
N SER A 195 29.54 7.73 1.45
CA SER A 195 29.06 6.95 2.58
C SER A 195 27.56 6.75 2.44
N LYS A 196 27.16 5.55 2.02
CA LYS A 196 25.76 5.08 2.01
C LYS A 196 25.01 5.43 3.30
N ILE A 197 25.73 5.54 4.43
CA ILE A 197 25.18 5.93 5.73
C ILE A 197 24.63 7.36 5.71
N TYR A 198 25.32 8.32 5.10
CA TYR A 198 24.90 9.73 5.07
C TYR A 198 23.67 9.93 4.17
N THR A 199 23.60 9.22 3.05
CA THR A 199 22.44 9.21 2.16
C THR A 199 21.22 8.58 2.85
N SER A 200 21.39 7.42 3.48
CA SER A 200 20.33 6.75 4.24
C SER A 200 19.84 7.62 5.40
N LEU A 201 20.74 8.33 6.08
CA LEU A 201 20.40 9.27 7.15
C LEU A 201 19.56 10.45 6.67
N ASN A 202 19.97 11.06 5.56
CA ASN A 202 19.21 12.17 4.98
C ASN A 202 17.83 11.73 4.48
N GLN A 203 17.73 10.52 3.89
CA GLN A 203 16.43 9.95 3.49
C GLN A 203 15.53 9.72 4.72
N LEU A 204 16.11 9.18 5.80
CA LEU A 204 15.40 8.92 7.05
C LEU A 204 14.96 10.22 7.75
N GLN A 205 15.81 11.26 7.78
CA GLN A 205 15.46 12.58 8.32
C GLN A 205 14.33 13.25 7.52
N LYS A 206 14.40 13.20 6.19
CA LYS A 206 13.31 13.71 5.33
C LYS A 206 12.00 12.98 5.59
N TYR A 207 12.06 11.66 5.77
CA TYR A 207 10.89 10.87 6.15
C TYR A 207 10.30 11.34 7.49
N LEU A 208 11.12 11.48 8.55
CA LEU A 208 10.62 11.94 9.84
C LEU A 208 10.03 13.36 9.81
N GLN A 209 10.60 14.26 9.03
CA GLN A 209 10.08 15.62 8.90
C GLN A 209 8.72 15.64 8.20
N LYS A 210 8.53 14.83 7.15
CA LYS A 210 7.25 14.72 6.44
C LYS A 210 6.12 14.23 7.36
N ASN A 211 6.41 13.25 8.21
CA ASN A 211 5.40 12.64 9.10
C ASN A 211 5.13 13.41 10.40
N LYS A 212 5.84 14.52 10.68
CA LYS A 212 5.54 15.41 11.83
C LYS A 212 4.52 16.50 11.49
N THR A 213 4.22 16.70 10.21
CA THR A 213 3.36 17.78 9.70
C THR A 213 1.97 17.29 9.27
N GLU A 214 1.68 16.00 9.41
CA GLU A 214 0.36 15.36 9.20
C GLU A 214 -0.21 14.94 10.55
#